data_AF-X1RWJ0-F1
#
_entry.id   AF-X1RWJ0-F1
#
_cell.length_a   1.000
_cell.length_b   1.000
_cell.length_c   1.000
_cell.angle_alpha   90.00
_cell.angle_beta   90.00
_cell.angle_gamma   90.00
#
_symmetry.space_group_name_H-M   'P 1'
#
loop_
_entity.id
_entity.type
_entity.pdbx_description
1 polymer ?
#
loop_
_entity_poly.entity_id
_entity_poly.type
_entity_poly.pdbx_seq_one_letter_code
_entity_poly.pdbx_strand_id
1 'polypeptide(L)'
;EEKQRGLTKSELQKAFVDDIITKDQFLQGLHDLDYSEIAIAVILETVMSAKARVEVEVLPLEKELSKAELQRTYLEDVIGIKELDSKLVALGYSRNAINLSIELVEKQRLENEEKELPPEAIDTRKTLQVAYVEGKIDRSNISSLLTDMGYTEEGIRIVIKYAHESI
;
A
#
# COMPACT_ATOMS: atom_id res chain seq x y z
N GLU A 1 58.09 -22.60 -6.87
CA GLU A 1 57.70 -21.24 -6.44
C GLU A 1 56.22 -21.06 -6.71
N GLU A 2 55.40 -21.09 -5.67
CA GLU A 2 53.97 -20.76 -5.80
C GLU A 2 53.85 -19.24 -5.95
N LYS A 3 53.53 -18.77 -7.16
CA LYS A 3 53.12 -17.38 -7.35
C LYS A 3 51.81 -17.15 -6.61
N GLN A 4 51.89 -16.61 -5.39
CA GLN A 4 50.73 -16.03 -4.73
C GLN A 4 50.18 -14.94 -5.65
N ARG A 5 49.03 -15.19 -6.28
CA ARG A 5 48.34 -14.18 -7.08
C ARG A 5 47.78 -13.16 -6.09
N GLY A 6 48.40 -12.00 -6.01
CA GLY A 6 47.83 -10.87 -5.26
C GLY A 6 46.46 -10.51 -5.81
N LEU A 7 45.57 -10.02 -4.93
CA LEU A 7 44.26 -9.53 -5.34
C LEU A 7 44.43 -8.40 -6.35
N THR A 8 43.68 -8.46 -7.43
CA THR A 8 43.60 -7.40 -8.43
C THR A 8 42.78 -6.23 -7.90
N LYS A 9 42.94 -5.04 -8.51
CA LYS A 9 42.11 -3.87 -8.19
C LYS A 9 40.61 -4.18 -8.17
N SER A 10 40.11 -4.93 -9.17
CA SER A 10 38.69 -5.27 -9.26
C SER A 10 38.23 -6.21 -8.14
N GLU A 11 39.08 -7.13 -7.70
CA GLU A 11 38.78 -8.02 -6.57
C GLU A 11 38.78 -7.25 -5.24
N LEU A 12 39.72 -6.32 -5.05
CA LEU A 12 39.72 -5.41 -3.89
C LEU A 12 38.48 -4.53 -3.85
N GLN A 13 38.06 -3.97 -4.99
CA GLN A 13 36.85 -3.14 -5.07
C GLN A 13 35.60 -3.93 -4.69
N LYS A 14 35.47 -5.14 -5.23
CA LYS A 14 34.36 -6.03 -4.90
C LYS A 14 34.36 -6.42 -3.42
N ALA A 15 35.51 -6.82 -2.88
CA ALA A 15 35.65 -7.17 -1.47
C ALA A 15 35.31 -6.00 -0.52
N PHE A 16 35.61 -4.76 -0.91
CA PHE A 16 35.26 -3.57 -0.13
C PHE A 16 33.77 -3.21 -0.25
N VAL A 17 33.14 -3.36 -1.42
CA VAL A 17 31.68 -3.17 -1.59
C VAL A 17 30.89 -4.22 -0.79
N ASP A 18 31.35 -5.47 -0.81
CA ASP A 18 30.74 -6.61 -0.12
C ASP A 18 31.07 -6.67 1.39
N ASP A 19 31.73 -5.64 1.95
CA ASP A 19 32.14 -5.55 3.36
C ASP A 19 33.04 -6.69 3.88
N ILE A 20 33.78 -7.34 2.98
CA ILE A 20 34.74 -8.42 3.29
C ILE A 20 36.06 -7.84 3.85
N ILE A 21 36.44 -6.64 3.42
CA ILE A 21 37.66 -5.94 3.87
C ILE A 21 37.34 -4.52 4.35
N THR A 22 38.13 -4.02 5.30
CA THR A 22 37.96 -2.64 5.81
C THR A 22 38.53 -1.61 4.83
N LYS A 23 38.16 -0.34 5.03
CA LYS A 23 38.70 0.79 4.27
C LYS A 23 40.24 0.83 4.32
N ASP A 24 40.83 0.62 5.49
CA ASP A 24 42.29 0.67 5.66
C ASP A 24 42.97 -0.50 4.92
N GLN A 25 42.36 -1.69 4.93
CA GLN A 25 42.83 -2.85 4.17
C GLN A 25 42.69 -2.64 2.65
N PHE A 26 41.62 -1.96 2.22
CA PHE A 26 41.41 -1.60 0.82
C PHE A 26 42.44 -0.57 0.33
N LEU A 27 42.73 0.46 1.14
CA LEU A 27 43.76 1.46 0.85
C LEU A 27 45.16 0.82 0.78
N GLN A 28 45.49 -0.03 1.75
CA GLN A 28 46.76 -0.76 1.75
C GLN A 28 46.89 -1.67 0.51
N GLY A 29 45.84 -2.39 0.14
CA GLY A 29 45.85 -3.23 -1.06
C GLY A 29 46.03 -2.45 -2.36
N LEU A 30 45.55 -1.21 -2.44
CA LEU A 30 45.82 -0.34 -3.59
C LEU A 30 47.24 0.22 -3.59
N HIS A 31 47.81 0.50 -2.42
CA HIS A 31 49.23 0.85 -2.29
C HIS A 31 50.15 -0.29 -2.72
N ASP A 32 49.84 -1.52 -2.32
CA ASP A 32 50.62 -2.71 -2.67
C ASP A 32 50.56 -3.02 -4.19
N LEU A 33 49.58 -2.45 -4.90
CA LEU A 33 49.43 -2.49 -6.36
C LEU A 33 50.06 -1.27 -7.07
N ASP A 34 50.83 -0.45 -6.35
CA ASP A 34 51.56 0.72 -6.85
C ASP A 34 50.66 1.83 -7.44
N TYR A 35 49.43 1.97 -6.92
CA TYR A 35 48.57 3.11 -7.25
C TYR A 35 49.04 4.37 -6.51
N SER A 36 49.03 5.51 -7.21
CA SER A 36 49.31 6.80 -6.60
C SER A 36 48.19 7.25 -5.66
N GLU A 37 48.52 8.06 -4.64
CA GLU A 37 47.56 8.64 -3.68
C GLU A 37 46.33 9.27 -4.36
N ILE A 38 46.56 9.98 -5.47
CA ILE A 38 45.49 10.63 -6.25
C ILE A 38 44.59 9.56 -6.88
N ALA A 39 45.16 8.51 -7.47
CA ALA A 39 44.38 7.42 -8.05
C ALA A 39 43.60 6.65 -6.97
N ILE A 40 44.19 6.45 -5.79
CA ILE A 40 43.55 5.81 -4.64
C ILE A 40 42.34 6.63 -4.18
N ALA A 41 42.48 7.95 -4.03
CA ALA A 41 41.39 8.83 -3.64
C ALA A 41 40.22 8.77 -4.63
N VAL A 42 40.51 8.84 -5.94
CA VAL A 42 39.48 8.75 -7.00
C VAL A 42 38.80 7.39 -6.99
N ILE A 43 39.56 6.29 -6.82
CA ILE A 43 39.02 4.94 -6.74
C ILE A 43 38.12 4.78 -5.51
N LEU A 44 38.57 5.25 -4.35
CA LEU A 44 37.80 5.20 -3.11
C LEU A 44 36.48 5.97 -3.24
N GLU A 45 36.51 7.20 -3.76
CA GLU A 45 35.31 8.00 -3.97
C GLU A 45 34.32 7.33 -4.93
N THR A 46 34.83 6.75 -6.01
CA THR A 46 34.03 6.00 -7.00
C THR A 46 33.35 4.80 -6.36
N VAL A 47 34.08 4.03 -5.55
CA VAL A 47 33.56 2.81 -4.92
C VAL A 47 32.62 3.14 -3.76
N MET A 48 32.91 4.16 -2.97
CA MET A 48 32.00 4.65 -1.92
C MET A 48 30.69 5.17 -2.51
N SER A 49 30.75 5.88 -3.64
CA SER A 49 29.56 6.32 -4.37
C SER A 49 28.76 5.15 -4.94
N ALA A 50 29.43 4.10 -5.42
CA ALA A 50 28.78 2.87 -5.88
C ALA A 50 28.15 2.09 -4.71
N LYS A 51 28.85 1.96 -3.58
CA LYS A 51 28.35 1.33 -2.36
C LYS A 51 27.11 2.06 -1.82
N ALA A 52 27.16 3.40 -1.75
CA ALA A 52 26.02 4.21 -1.34
C ALA A 52 24.81 4.05 -2.26
N ARG A 53 25.01 3.88 -3.58
CA ARG A 53 23.91 3.58 -4.51
C ARG A 53 23.30 2.20 -4.27
N VAL A 54 24.12 1.20 -4.00
CA VAL A 54 23.65 -0.16 -3.67
C VAL A 54 22.91 -0.17 -2.33
N GLU A 55 23.39 0.53 -1.30
CA GLU A 55 22.66 0.64 -0.02
C GLU A 55 21.29 1.34 -0.18
N VAL A 56 21.17 2.31 -1.09
CA VAL A 56 19.88 2.95 -1.41
C VAL A 56 18.93 2.00 -2.16
N GLU A 57 19.44 1.05 -2.95
CA GLU A 57 18.62 0.03 -3.62
C GLU A 57 18.23 -1.15 -2.70
N VAL A 58 18.88 -1.33 -1.55
CA VAL A 58 18.66 -2.46 -0.62
C VAL A 58 17.85 -2.04 0.62
N LEU A 59 17.20 -0.88 0.60
CA LEU A 59 16.07 -0.68 1.52
C LEU A 59 14.99 -1.70 1.15
N PRO A 60 14.52 -2.55 2.08
CA PRO A 60 13.32 -3.31 1.82
C PRO A 60 12.25 -2.28 1.51
N LEU A 61 11.82 -2.21 0.26
CA LEU A 61 10.51 -1.66 -0.07
C LEU A 61 9.56 -2.47 0.79
N GLU A 62 9.17 -1.92 1.95
CA GLU A 62 7.96 -2.35 2.62
C GLU A 62 6.91 -2.34 1.53
N LYS A 63 6.49 -3.54 1.10
CA LYS A 63 5.55 -3.66 0.00
C LYS A 63 4.27 -3.01 0.48
N GLU A 64 4.06 -1.76 0.08
CA GLU A 64 2.81 -1.09 0.33
C GLU A 64 1.71 -1.89 -0.36
N LEU A 65 0.58 -2.03 0.33
CA LEU A 65 -0.60 -2.68 -0.23
C LEU A 65 -1.02 -1.92 -1.49
N SER A 66 -1.22 -2.66 -2.57
CA SER A 66 -1.79 -2.12 -3.80
C SER A 66 -3.21 -1.59 -3.55
N LYS A 67 -3.69 -0.73 -4.46
CA LYS A 67 -5.08 -0.24 -4.42
C LYS A 67 -6.10 -1.38 -4.26
N ALA A 68 -5.92 -2.50 -4.96
CA ALA A 68 -6.84 -3.62 -4.91
C ALA A 68 -6.83 -4.32 -3.54
N GLU A 69 -5.65 -4.46 -2.93
CA GLU A 69 -5.50 -5.01 -1.57
C GLU A 69 -6.09 -4.07 -0.51
N LEU A 70 -5.94 -2.76 -0.69
CA LEU A 70 -6.59 -1.75 0.16
C LEU A 70 -8.12 -1.80 0.06
N GLN A 71 -8.66 -1.89 -1.16
CA GLN A 71 -10.10 -2.05 -1.36
C GLN A 71 -10.61 -3.36 -0.74
N ARG A 72 -9.85 -4.44 -0.87
CA ARG A 72 -10.20 -5.74 -0.26
C ARG A 72 -10.18 -5.68 1.27
N THR A 73 -9.16 -5.08 1.87
CA THR A 73 -9.09 -4.91 3.33
C THR A 73 -10.22 -4.03 3.87
N TYR A 74 -10.71 -3.08 3.08
CA TYR A 74 -11.94 -2.35 3.40
C TYR A 74 -13.19 -3.25 3.35
N LEU A 75 -13.35 -4.06 2.29
CA LEU A 75 -14.47 -4.99 2.17
C LEU A 75 -14.50 -6.05 3.27
N GLU A 76 -13.33 -6.43 3.78
CA GLU A 76 -13.15 -7.39 4.87
C GLU A 76 -13.21 -6.73 6.27
N ASP A 77 -13.63 -5.46 6.36
CA ASP A 77 -13.74 -4.67 7.60
C ASP A 77 -12.42 -4.56 8.42
N VAL A 78 -11.27 -4.78 7.78
CA VAL A 78 -9.94 -4.66 8.40
C VAL A 78 -9.57 -3.19 8.60
N ILE A 79 -9.95 -2.33 7.65
CA ILE A 79 -9.70 -0.88 7.71
C ILE A 79 -10.99 -0.10 7.51
N GLY A 80 -11.08 1.07 8.13
CA GLY A 80 -12.23 1.97 7.94
C GLY A 80 -12.11 2.87 6.72
N ILE A 81 -13.21 3.52 6.34
CA ILE A 81 -13.26 4.37 5.14
C ILE A 81 -12.24 5.53 5.16
N LYS A 82 -12.02 6.14 6.33
CA LYS A 82 -11.03 7.22 6.50
C LYS A 82 -9.60 6.72 6.29
N GLU A 83 -9.34 5.48 6.69
CA GLU A 83 -8.04 4.86 6.52
C GLU A 83 -7.82 4.45 5.06
N LEU A 84 -8.84 3.91 4.39
CA LEU A 84 -8.81 3.67 2.95
C LEU A 84 -8.53 4.97 2.16
N ASP A 85 -9.25 6.05 2.49
CA ASP A 85 -9.05 7.37 1.88
C ASP A 85 -7.60 7.85 2.04
N SER A 86 -7.08 7.80 3.28
CA SER A 86 -5.72 8.24 3.60
C SER A 86 -4.66 7.40 2.88
N LYS A 87 -4.83 6.07 2.81
CA LYS A 87 -3.89 5.18 2.12
C LYS A 87 -3.94 5.37 0.60
N LEU A 88 -5.11 5.63 0.01
CA LEU A 88 -5.20 5.95 -1.42
C LEU A 88 -4.57 7.31 -1.76
N VAL A 89 -4.65 8.29 -0.85
CA VAL A 89 -3.91 9.57 -1.00
C VAL A 89 -2.40 9.31 -0.98
N ALA A 90 -1.91 8.48 -0.05
CA ALA A 90 -0.49 8.13 0.04
C ALA A 90 0.04 7.46 -1.24
N LEU A 91 -0.78 6.64 -1.89
CA LEU A 91 -0.49 6.04 -3.20
C LEU A 91 -0.57 7.03 -4.39
N GLY A 92 -0.89 8.30 -4.15
CA GLY A 92 -0.89 9.36 -5.17
C GLY A 92 -2.15 9.42 -6.03
N TYR A 93 -3.26 8.79 -5.62
CA TYR A 93 -4.52 8.91 -6.35
C TYR A 93 -5.14 10.31 -6.21
N SER A 94 -5.73 10.80 -7.30
CA SER A 94 -6.46 12.07 -7.29
C SER A 94 -7.75 11.96 -6.46
N ARG A 95 -8.22 13.07 -5.89
CA ARG A 95 -9.45 13.06 -5.08
C ARG A 95 -10.66 12.48 -5.81
N ASN A 96 -10.81 12.77 -7.10
CA ASN A 96 -11.89 12.20 -7.91
C ASN A 96 -11.75 10.68 -8.06
N ALA A 97 -10.53 10.18 -8.31
CA ALA A 97 -10.29 8.74 -8.42
C ALA A 97 -10.51 8.01 -7.08
N ILE A 98 -10.19 8.67 -5.96
CA ILE A 98 -10.45 8.16 -4.61
C ILE A 98 -11.95 8.07 -4.36
N ASN A 99 -12.70 9.15 -4.62
CA ASN A 99 -14.16 9.17 -4.43
C ASN A 99 -14.84 8.06 -5.26
N LEU A 100 -14.51 7.93 -6.54
CA LEU A 100 -15.05 6.86 -7.39
C LEU A 100 -14.66 5.45 -6.89
N SER A 101 -13.43 5.31 -6.39
CA SER A 101 -12.94 4.05 -5.83
C SER A 101 -13.70 3.65 -4.56
N ILE A 102 -13.99 4.64 -3.71
CA ILE A 102 -14.78 4.49 -2.48
C ILE A 102 -16.23 4.13 -2.84
N GLU A 103 -16.86 4.89 -3.74
CA GLU A 103 -18.23 4.62 -4.17
C GLU A 103 -18.39 3.23 -4.77
N LEU A 104 -17.41 2.78 -5.57
CA LEU A 104 -17.43 1.45 -6.16
C LEU A 104 -17.36 0.35 -5.09
N VAL A 105 -16.46 0.51 -4.11
CA VAL A 105 -16.23 -0.52 -3.10
C VAL A 105 -17.37 -0.57 -2.07
N GLU A 106 -17.98 0.57 -1.74
CA GLU A 106 -19.17 0.67 -0.90
C GLU A 106 -20.38 0.00 -1.54
N LYS A 107 -20.57 0.20 -2.85
CA LYS A 107 -21.61 -0.50 -3.59
C LYS A 107 -21.38 -2.01 -3.57
N GLN A 108 -20.14 -2.46 -3.77
CA GLN A 108 -19.80 -3.88 -3.73
C GLN A 108 -20.03 -4.50 -2.34
N ARG A 109 -19.76 -3.75 -1.27
CA ARG A 109 -20.05 -4.16 0.10
C ARG A 109 -21.54 -4.40 0.30
N LEU A 110 -22.38 -3.46 -0.12
CA LEU A 110 -23.85 -3.62 -0.05
C LEU A 110 -24.32 -4.86 -0.81
N GLU A 111 -23.81 -5.09 -2.02
CA GLU A 111 -24.19 -6.24 -2.83
C GLU A 111 -23.78 -7.58 -2.18
N ASN A 112 -22.69 -7.59 -1.40
CA ASN A 112 -22.28 -8.78 -0.65
C ASN A 112 -23.17 -9.01 0.57
N GLU A 113 -23.50 -7.98 1.33
CA GLU A 113 -24.45 -8.06 2.44
C GLU A 113 -25.83 -8.53 1.95
N GLU A 114 -26.30 -8.04 0.80
CA GLU A 114 -27.57 -8.49 0.19
C GLU A 114 -27.56 -9.97 -0.17
N LYS A 115 -26.44 -10.53 -0.63
CA LYS A 115 -26.35 -11.95 -1.01
C LYS A 115 -26.48 -12.89 0.18
N GLU A 116 -26.18 -12.41 1.38
CA GLU A 116 -26.32 -13.20 2.61
C GLU A 116 -27.76 -13.16 3.16
N LEU A 117 -28.60 -12.27 2.63
CA LEU A 117 -29.99 -12.11 3.07
C LEU A 117 -30.96 -12.96 2.22
N PRO A 118 -32.09 -13.40 2.81
CA PRO A 118 -33.15 -14.05 2.06
C PRO A 118 -33.75 -13.09 1.01
N PRO A 119 -34.19 -13.58 -0.18
CA PRO A 119 -34.71 -12.74 -1.26
C PRO A 119 -35.83 -11.77 -0.82
N GLU A 120 -36.68 -12.18 0.11
CA GLU A 120 -37.77 -11.38 0.66
C GLU A 120 -37.26 -10.11 1.39
N ALA A 121 -36.08 -10.20 2.01
CA ALA A 121 -35.46 -9.05 2.67
C ALA A 121 -34.89 -8.04 1.65
N ILE A 122 -34.46 -8.48 0.47
CA ILE A 122 -33.92 -7.59 -0.57
C ILE A 122 -35.03 -6.67 -1.13
N ASP A 123 -36.20 -7.24 -1.45
CA ASP A 123 -37.35 -6.47 -1.96
C ASP A 123 -37.93 -5.53 -0.89
N THR A 124 -37.93 -5.97 0.37
CA THR A 124 -38.33 -5.13 1.51
C THR A 124 -37.38 -3.94 1.65
N ARG A 125 -36.06 -4.14 1.54
CA ARG A 125 -35.08 -3.04 1.64
C ARG A 125 -35.28 -1.97 0.57
N LYS A 126 -35.48 -2.38 -0.69
CA LYS A 126 -35.75 -1.43 -1.79
C LYS A 126 -37.01 -0.61 -1.52
N THR A 127 -38.05 -1.26 -0.99
CA THR A 127 -39.30 -0.59 -0.60
C THR A 127 -39.06 0.42 0.53
N LEU A 128 -38.25 0.07 1.54
CA LEU A 128 -37.86 0.96 2.62
C LEU A 128 -37.04 2.16 2.12
N GLN A 129 -36.09 1.94 1.21
CA GLN A 129 -35.32 3.02 0.59
C GLN A 129 -36.23 4.02 -0.13
N VAL A 130 -37.19 3.54 -0.93
CA VAL A 130 -38.17 4.39 -1.62
C VAL A 130 -39.02 5.15 -0.61
N ALA A 131 -39.54 4.47 0.42
CA ALA A 131 -40.34 5.12 1.46
C ALA A 131 -39.55 6.21 2.22
N TYR A 132 -38.25 6.02 2.44
CA TYR A 132 -37.39 7.00 3.08
C TYR A 132 -37.12 8.21 2.18
N VAL A 133 -36.84 7.99 0.90
CA VAL A 133 -36.68 9.04 -0.12
C VAL A 133 -37.94 9.88 -0.26
N GLU A 134 -39.10 9.23 -0.26
CA GLU A 134 -40.41 9.90 -0.33
C GLU A 134 -40.82 10.57 0.99
N GLY A 135 -40.00 10.47 2.05
CA GLY A 135 -40.28 11.04 3.36
C GLY A 135 -41.42 10.37 4.13
N LYS A 136 -41.84 9.16 3.71
CA LYS A 136 -42.88 8.36 4.39
C LYS A 136 -42.37 7.73 5.68
N ILE A 137 -41.06 7.46 5.75
CA ILE A 137 -40.38 7.01 6.96
C ILE A 137 -39.18 7.92 7.22
N ASP A 138 -38.86 8.15 8.48
CA ASP A 138 -37.70 8.93 8.88
C ASP A 138 -36.44 8.05 9.01
N ARG A 139 -35.31 8.70 9.30
CA ARG A 139 -34.01 8.03 9.46
C ARG A 139 -34.02 7.00 10.60
N SER A 140 -34.72 7.30 11.70
CA SER A 140 -34.79 6.40 12.85
C SER A 140 -35.55 5.12 12.49
N ASN A 141 -36.65 5.27 11.76
CA ASN A 141 -37.52 4.18 11.36
C ASN A 141 -36.85 3.27 10.32
N ILE A 142 -36.22 3.83 9.28
CA ILE A 142 -35.50 3.00 8.29
C ILE A 142 -34.33 2.27 8.95
N SER A 143 -33.58 2.91 9.86
CA SER A 143 -32.49 2.25 10.58
C SER A 143 -32.99 1.09 11.42
N SER A 144 -34.07 1.28 12.20
CA SER A 144 -34.65 0.18 13.00
C SER A 144 -35.09 -0.99 12.14
N LEU A 145 -35.80 -0.72 11.04
CA LEU A 145 -36.32 -1.76 10.15
C LEU A 145 -35.20 -2.54 9.46
N LEU A 146 -34.13 -1.86 9.04
CA LEU A 146 -32.97 -2.53 8.45
C LEU A 146 -32.18 -3.35 9.49
N THR A 147 -32.07 -2.87 10.73
CA THR A 147 -31.49 -3.66 11.83
C THR A 147 -32.29 -4.93 12.08
N ASP A 148 -33.62 -4.85 12.11
CA ASP A 148 -34.51 -6.00 12.30
C ASP A 148 -34.38 -7.03 11.15
N MET A 149 -33.98 -6.56 9.97
CA MET A 149 -33.69 -7.39 8.79
C MET A 149 -32.28 -7.99 8.77
N GLY A 150 -31.45 -7.69 9.78
CA GLY A 150 -30.10 -8.23 9.91
C GLY A 150 -28.99 -7.40 9.25
N TYR A 151 -29.27 -6.17 8.81
CA TYR A 151 -28.23 -5.27 8.31
C TYR A 151 -27.34 -4.78 9.46
N THR A 152 -26.04 -4.67 9.19
CA THR A 152 -25.09 -4.06 10.12
C THR A 152 -25.30 -2.54 10.20
N GLU A 153 -24.85 -1.90 11.29
CA GLU A 153 -24.92 -0.43 11.41
C GLU A 153 -24.25 0.29 10.23
N GLU A 154 -23.16 -0.27 9.71
CA GLU A 154 -22.44 0.30 8.57
C GLU A 154 -23.22 0.10 7.27
N GLY A 155 -23.75 -1.11 7.03
CA GLY A 155 -24.65 -1.39 5.91
C GLY A 155 -25.86 -0.44 5.89
N ILE A 156 -26.46 -0.17 7.05
CA ILE A 156 -27.55 0.79 7.21
C ILE A 156 -27.13 2.21 6.81
N ARG A 157 -25.95 2.67 7.26
CA ARG A 157 -25.43 4.00 6.88
C ARG A 157 -25.23 4.10 5.38
N ILE A 158 -24.67 3.06 4.77
CA ILE A 158 -24.41 3.01 3.33
C ILE A 158 -25.75 3.01 2.57
N VAL A 159 -26.73 2.19 2.97
CA VAL A 159 -28.09 2.17 2.40
C VAL A 159 -28.76 3.54 2.44
N ILE A 160 -28.68 4.25 3.57
CA ILE A 160 -29.26 5.58 3.75
C ILE A 160 -28.54 6.62 2.88
N LYS A 161 -27.21 6.54 2.79
CA LYS A 161 -26.41 7.43 1.93
C LYS A 161 -26.83 7.31 0.46
N TYR A 162 -26.90 6.10 -0.07
CA TYR A 162 -27.26 5.87 -1.48
C TYR A 162 -28.73 6.15 -1.80
N ALA A 163 -29.63 6.04 -0.81
CA ALA A 163 -31.03 6.43 -1.01
C ALA A 163 -31.15 7.91 -1.39
N HIS A 164 -30.35 8.80 -0.78
CA HIS A 164 -30.32 10.23 -1.11
C HIS A 164 -29.63 10.57 -2.44
N GLU A 165 -28.69 9.74 -2.89
CA GLU A 165 -27.95 9.95 -4.14
C GLU A 165 -28.68 9.42 -5.39
N SER A 166 -29.80 8.71 -5.22
CA SER A 166 -30.58 8.08 -6.31
C SER A 166 -31.74 8.94 -6.84
N ILE A 167 -31.82 10.23 -6.45
CA ILE A 167 -32.81 11.23 -6.89
C ILE A 167 -32.15 12.20 -7.88
#